data_AF-A0A523Z1C2-F1
#
_entry.id   AF-A0A523Z1C2-F1
#
_cell.length_a   1.000
_cell.length_b   1.000
_cell.length_c   1.000
_cell.angle_alpha   90.00
_cell.angle_beta   90.00
_cell.angle_gamma   90.00
#
_symmetry.space_group_name_H-M   'P 1'
#
loop_
_entity.id
_entity.type
_entity.pdbx_description
1 polymer ?
#
loop_
_entity_poly.entity_id
_entity_poly.type
_entity_poly.pdbx_seq_one_letter_code
_entity_poly.pdbx_strand_id
1 'polypeptide(L)'
;AAHGATCAALLPHVMAVNLQVIRGRDSNVDLAARFDEIGRILTGNPAAVGEDGVAWLMDLCEAMEVPSLGSHGLTHADFPALIEKAIVSSSMKGNPVQLTKAEMTEILKRAM
;
A
#
# COMPACT_ATOMS: atom_id res chain seq x y z
N ALA A 1 -0.90 12.80 -13.95
CA ALA A 1 -1.16 13.01 -12.52
C ALA A 1 0.10 13.56 -11.86
N ALA A 2 -0.03 14.35 -10.80
CA ALA A 2 1.10 14.66 -9.93
C ALA A 2 1.54 13.33 -9.28
N HIS A 3 2.64 12.75 -9.77
CA HIS A 3 3.08 11.39 -9.40
C HIS A 3 3.11 11.18 -7.88
N GLY A 4 3.53 12.20 -7.11
CA GLY A 4 3.54 12.17 -5.65
C GLY A 4 2.17 11.99 -4.99
N ALA A 5 1.12 12.65 -5.48
CA ALA A 5 -0.22 12.56 -4.88
C ALA A 5 -0.81 11.15 -5.03
N THR A 6 -0.68 10.56 -6.22
CA THR A 6 -1.12 9.19 -6.49
C THR A 6 -0.32 8.18 -5.67
N CYS A 7 0.99 8.36 -5.53
CA CYS A 7 1.82 7.48 -4.71
C CYS A 7 1.45 7.58 -3.22
N ALA A 8 1.24 8.78 -2.70
CA ALA A 8 0.84 9.00 -1.32
C ALA A 8 -0.52 8.34 -1.01
N ALA A 9 -1.51 8.52 -1.88
CA ALA A 9 -2.83 7.91 -1.72
C ALA A 9 -2.80 6.37 -1.73
N LEU A 10 -1.83 5.75 -2.40
CA LEU A 10 -1.73 4.29 -2.50
C LEU A 10 -0.87 3.66 -1.40
N LEU A 11 0.18 4.36 -0.97
CA LEU A 11 1.25 3.81 -0.12
C LEU A 11 0.76 3.10 1.15
N PRO A 12 -0.07 3.70 2.04
CA PRO A 12 -0.51 3.04 3.26
C PRO A 12 -1.32 1.77 2.97
N HIS A 13 -2.14 1.77 1.92
CA HIS A 13 -2.99 0.64 1.55
C HIS A 13 -2.20 -0.50 0.91
N VAL A 14 -1.22 -0.17 0.05
CA VAL A 14 -0.27 -1.16 -0.51
C VAL A 14 0.54 -1.81 0.62
N MET A 15 1.04 -1.01 1.57
CA MET A 15 1.79 -1.51 2.72
C MET A 15 0.93 -2.46 3.57
N ALA A 16 -0.32 -2.09 3.86
CA ALA A 16 -1.26 -2.91 4.62
C ALA A 16 -1.54 -4.26 3.96
N VAL A 17 -1.82 -4.27 2.64
CA VAL A 17 -2.11 -5.51 1.91
C VAL A 17 -0.87 -6.37 1.75
N ASN A 18 0.31 -5.77 1.52
CA ASN A 18 1.57 -6.51 1.53
C ASN A 18 1.79 -7.21 2.89
N LEU A 19 1.58 -6.52 4.01
CA LEU A 19 1.69 -7.12 5.35
C LEU A 19 0.72 -8.29 5.56
N GLN A 20 -0.54 -8.13 5.14
CA GLN A 20 -1.54 -9.21 5.20
C GLN A 20 -1.08 -10.44 4.42
N VAL A 21 -0.53 -10.23 3.23
CA VAL A 21 0.02 -11.29 2.38
C VAL A 21 1.23 -11.97 3.02
N ILE A 22 2.19 -11.18 3.50
CA ILE A 22 3.43 -11.65 4.13
C ILE A 22 3.13 -12.50 5.36
N ARG A 23 2.21 -12.05 6.21
CA ARG A 23 1.87 -12.74 7.46
C ARG A 23 0.90 -13.89 7.28
N GLY A 24 0.13 -13.88 6.19
CA GLY A 24 -0.85 -14.93 5.87
C GLY A 24 -0.24 -16.04 5.03
N ARG A 25 -0.07 -15.80 3.74
CA ARG A 25 0.22 -16.85 2.75
C ARG A 25 1.72 -17.09 2.55
N ASP A 26 2.54 -16.04 2.58
CA ASP A 26 3.96 -16.12 2.25
C ASP A 26 4.84 -16.40 3.48
N SER A 27 4.29 -16.24 4.69
CA SER A 27 4.92 -16.45 6.01
C SER A 27 6.41 -16.09 6.07
N ASN A 28 6.81 -15.03 5.36
CA ASN A 28 8.21 -14.68 5.19
C ASN A 28 8.66 -13.81 6.36
N VAL A 29 9.29 -14.46 7.34
CA VAL A 29 9.68 -13.84 8.62
C VAL A 29 10.65 -12.67 8.41
N ASP A 30 11.63 -12.81 7.51
CA ASP A 30 12.60 -11.76 7.21
C ASP A 30 11.92 -10.52 6.62
N LEU A 31 10.98 -10.74 5.71
CA LEU A 31 10.23 -9.66 5.09
C LEU A 31 9.30 -8.98 6.10
N ALA A 32 8.63 -9.74 6.97
CA ALA A 32 7.82 -9.18 8.06
C ALA A 32 8.67 -8.29 9.00
N ALA A 33 9.85 -8.78 9.40
CA ALA A 33 10.76 -8.03 10.26
C ALA A 33 11.22 -6.70 9.66
N ARG A 34 11.39 -6.64 8.32
CA ARG A 34 11.70 -5.38 7.61
C ARG A 34 10.55 -4.38 7.63
N PHE A 35 9.30 -4.84 7.58
CA PHE A 35 8.15 -3.95 7.75
C PHE A 35 8.02 -3.48 9.20
N ASP A 36 8.30 -4.33 10.17
CA ASP A 36 8.36 -3.92 11.58
C ASP A 36 9.47 -2.88 11.80
N GLU A 37 10.63 -3.03 11.14
CA GLU A 37 11.70 -2.01 11.16
C GLU A 37 11.22 -0.66 10.59
N ILE A 38 10.49 -0.66 9.48
CA ILE A 38 9.87 0.55 8.93
C ILE A 38 8.90 1.16 9.96
N GLY A 39 8.07 0.36 10.60
CA GLY A 39 7.16 0.82 11.67
C GLY A 39 7.91 1.53 12.80
N ARG A 40 9.02 0.94 13.27
CA ARG A 40 9.88 1.56 14.30
C ARG A 40 10.51 2.88 13.84
N ILE A 41 10.98 2.95 12.59
CA ILE A 41 11.58 4.17 12.03
C ILE A 41 10.55 5.29 11.96
N LEU A 42 9.36 5.02 11.42
CA LEU A 42 8.32 6.03 11.20
C LEU A 42 7.75 6.56 12.52
N THR A 43 7.48 5.66 13.46
CA THR A 43 6.85 6.00 14.74
C THR A 43 7.84 6.49 15.80
N GLY A 44 9.13 6.18 15.64
CA GLY A 44 10.14 6.36 16.69
C GLY A 44 9.96 5.42 17.90
N ASN A 45 9.03 4.46 17.83
CA ASN A 45 8.76 3.52 18.90
C ASN A 45 9.50 2.19 18.66
N PRO A 46 10.44 1.77 19.51
CA PRO A 46 11.20 0.53 19.32
C PRO A 46 10.35 -0.74 19.44
N ALA A 47 9.13 -0.66 19.98
CA ALA A 47 8.20 -1.79 20.07
C ALA A 47 7.19 -1.85 18.90
N ALA A 48 7.25 -0.90 17.96
CA ALA A 48 6.34 -0.86 16.83
C ALA A 48 6.49 -2.06 15.88
N VAL A 49 5.36 -2.47 15.32
CA VAL A 49 5.25 -3.47 14.25
C VAL A 49 4.82 -2.81 12.95
N GLY A 50 4.83 -3.57 11.85
CA GLY A 50 4.51 -3.05 10.51
C GLY A 50 3.15 -2.34 10.44
N GLU A 51 2.12 -2.82 11.14
CA GLU A 51 0.80 -2.19 11.20
C GLU A 51 0.83 -0.80 11.84
N ASP A 52 1.70 -0.57 12.82
CA ASP A 52 1.86 0.77 13.41
C ASP A 52 2.45 1.74 12.38
N GLY A 53 3.36 1.27 11.52
CA GLY A 53 3.87 2.03 10.38
C GLY A 53 2.79 2.36 9.34
N VAL A 54 1.87 1.42 9.10
CA VAL A 54 0.70 1.65 8.23
C VAL A 54 -0.21 2.74 8.82
N ALA A 55 -0.55 2.64 10.11
CA ALA A 55 -1.38 3.63 10.80
C ALA A 55 -0.72 5.02 10.75
N TRP A 56 0.58 5.09 11.05
CA TRP A 56 1.34 6.33 10.96
C TRP A 56 1.30 6.97 9.56
N LEU A 57 1.41 6.16 8.50
CA LEU A 57 1.29 6.67 7.12
C LEU A 57 -0.11 7.14 6.77
N MET A 58 -1.16 6.50 7.31
CA MET A 58 -2.54 6.95 7.15
C MET A 58 -2.73 8.32 7.82
N ASP A 59 -2.29 8.46 9.07
CA ASP A 59 -2.35 9.72 9.81
C ASP A 59 -1.57 10.84 9.11
N LEU A 60 -0.40 10.52 8.53
CA LEU A 60 0.37 11.47 7.75
C LEU A 60 -0.37 11.90 6.48
N CYS A 61 -0.99 10.97 5.76
CA CYS A 61 -1.76 11.31 4.55
C CYS A 61 -2.96 12.20 4.88
N GLU A 62 -3.64 11.95 6.00
CA GLU A 62 -4.73 12.78 6.49
C GLU A 62 -4.24 14.18 6.88
N ALA A 63 -3.16 14.28 7.67
CA ALA A 63 -2.58 15.56 8.09
C ALA A 63 -2.07 16.42 6.93
N MET A 64 -1.65 15.77 5.83
CA MET A 64 -1.19 16.42 4.60
C MET A 64 -2.30 16.65 3.58
N GLU A 65 -3.56 16.34 3.93
CA GLU A 65 -4.74 16.47 3.07
C GLU A 65 -4.55 15.79 1.70
N VAL A 66 -3.92 14.61 1.70
CA VAL A 66 -3.65 13.85 0.47
C VAL A 66 -4.98 13.47 -0.19
N PRO A 67 -5.25 13.91 -1.42
CA PRO A 67 -6.50 13.59 -2.09
C PRO A 67 -6.60 12.09 -2.41
N SER A 68 -7.80 11.53 -2.28
CA SER A 68 -8.07 10.15 -2.66
C SER A 68 -7.97 9.97 -4.19
N LEU A 69 -7.90 8.72 -4.67
CA LEU A 69 -7.91 8.46 -6.10
C LEU A 69 -9.23 8.90 -6.75
N GLY A 70 -10.36 8.81 -6.04
CA GLY A 70 -11.65 9.28 -6.51
C GLY A 70 -11.68 10.79 -6.79
N SER A 71 -10.93 11.59 -6.02
CA SER A 71 -10.79 13.03 -6.25
C SER A 71 -10.14 13.38 -7.60
N HIS A 72 -9.41 12.43 -8.21
CA HIS A 72 -8.80 12.54 -9.52
C HIS A 72 -9.68 12.00 -10.65
N GLY A 73 -10.95 11.68 -10.36
CA GLY A 73 -11.91 11.16 -11.32
C GLY A 73 -11.80 9.65 -11.54
N LEU A 74 -11.06 8.93 -10.70
CA LEU A 74 -11.05 7.47 -10.75
C LEU A 74 -12.39 6.91 -10.28
N THR A 75 -12.88 5.87 -10.94
CA THR A 75 -14.09 5.16 -10.55
C THR A 75 -13.83 3.66 -10.41
N HIS A 76 -14.74 2.94 -9.74
CA HIS A 76 -14.67 1.48 -9.65
C HIS A 76 -14.71 0.79 -11.03
N ALA A 77 -15.28 1.43 -12.05
CA ALA A 77 -15.32 0.89 -13.41
C ALA A 77 -13.94 0.87 -14.08
N ASP A 78 -13.01 1.71 -13.61
CA ASP A 78 -11.64 1.80 -14.15
C ASP A 78 -10.71 0.70 -13.60
N PHE A 79 -11.11 0.04 -12.51
CA PHE A 79 -10.24 -0.90 -11.79
C PHE A 79 -9.73 -2.05 -12.66
N PRO A 80 -10.56 -2.76 -13.46
CA PRO A 80 -10.09 -3.87 -14.27
C PRO A 80 -8.96 -3.45 -15.22
N ALA A 81 -9.15 -2.34 -15.93
CA ALA A 81 -8.18 -1.83 -16.90
C ALA A 81 -6.88 -1.35 -16.23
N LEU A 82 -6.98 -0.74 -15.05
CA LEU A 82 -5.80 -0.33 -14.27
C LEU A 82 -5.00 -1.53 -13.78
N ILE A 83 -5.68 -2.54 -13.23
CA ILE A 83 -5.04 -3.74 -12.70
C ILE A 83 -4.31 -4.50 -13.80
N GLU A 84 -4.93 -4.65 -14.98
CA GLU A 84 -4.30 -5.30 -16.13
C GLU A 84 -3.00 -4.60 -16.56
N LYS A 85 -3.01 -3.26 -16.58
CA LYS A 85 -1.81 -2.47 -16.89
C LYS A 85 -0.76 -2.54 -15.78
N ALA A 86 -1.19 -2.54 -14.52
CA ALA A 86 -0.30 -2.56 -13.36
C ALA A 86 0.48 -3.88 -13.27
N ILE A 87 -0.18 -5.03 -13.50
CA ILE A 87 0.44 -6.38 -13.41
C ILE A 87 1.67 -6.52 -14.31
N VAL A 88 1.64 -5.92 -15.51
CA VAL A 88 2.75 -6.02 -16.48
C VAL A 88 3.81 -4.94 -16.29
N SER A 89 3.60 -4.00 -15.37
CA SER A 89 4.54 -2.90 -15.12
C SER A 89 5.81 -3.38 -14.42
N SER A 90 6.94 -2.72 -14.68
CA SER A 90 8.21 -3.00 -13.99
C SER A 90 8.13 -2.72 -12.50
N SER A 91 7.31 -1.74 -12.08
CA SER A 91 7.11 -1.40 -10.67
C SER A 91 6.53 -2.56 -9.85
N MET A 92 5.65 -3.39 -10.45
CA MET A 92 5.10 -4.57 -9.78
C MET A 92 6.10 -5.72 -9.67
N LYS A 93 7.10 -5.81 -10.55
CA LYS A 93 8.19 -6.80 -10.40
C LYS A 93 9.06 -6.56 -9.17
N GLY A 94 9.10 -5.31 -8.69
CA GLY A 94 9.84 -4.92 -7.49
C GLY A 94 9.04 -5.06 -6.19
N ASN A 95 7.73 -5.33 -6.26
CA ASN A 95 6.94 -5.52 -5.05
C ASN A 95 7.40 -6.81 -4.35
N PRO A 96 7.65 -6.80 -3.03
CA PRO A 96 8.25 -7.95 -2.36
C PRO A 96 7.30 -9.15 -2.26
N VAL A 97 6.02 -8.98 -2.61
CA VAL A 97 5.03 -10.04 -2.72
C VAL A 97 4.25 -9.96 -4.03
N GLN A 98 3.87 -11.11 -4.58
CA GLN A 98 3.13 -11.16 -5.84
C GLN A 98 1.63 -10.94 -5.62
N LEU A 99 1.13 -9.72 -5.77
CA LEU A 99 -0.28 -9.42 -5.53
C LEU A 99 -1.22 -10.09 -6.56
N THR A 100 -2.33 -10.63 -6.07
CA THR A 100 -3.42 -11.13 -6.91
C THR A 100 -4.30 -9.97 -7.39
N LYS A 101 -5.11 -10.20 -8.44
CA LYS A 101 -6.09 -9.20 -8.90
C LYS A 101 -7.06 -8.76 -7.78
N ALA A 102 -7.43 -9.67 -6.89
CA ALA A 102 -8.31 -9.39 -5.76
C ALA A 102 -7.65 -8.45 -4.74
N GLU A 103 -6.39 -8.72 -4.40
CA GLU A 103 -5.58 -7.87 -3.49
C GLU A 103 -5.32 -6.48 -4.10
N MET A 104 -5.04 -6.40 -5.39
CA MET A 104 -4.91 -5.11 -6.09
C MET A 104 -6.23 -4.34 -6.13
N THR A 105 -7.35 -5.03 -6.32
CA THR A 105 -8.69 -4.43 -6.24
C THR A 105 -8.96 -3.88 -4.85
N GLU A 106 -8.58 -4.61 -3.81
CA GLU A 106 -8.75 -4.18 -2.43
C GLU A 106 -7.93 -2.92 -2.12
N ILE A 107 -6.68 -2.86 -2.58
CA ILE A 107 -5.84 -1.65 -2.47
C ILE A 107 -6.56 -0.46 -3.11
N LEU A 108 -7.05 -0.62 -4.34
CA LEU A 108 -7.74 0.47 -5.04
C LEU A 108 -9.00 0.91 -4.31
N LYS A 109 -9.81 -0.02 -3.79
CA LYS A 109 -11.01 0.30 -3.00
C LYS A 109 -10.70 1.12 -1.75
N ARG A 110 -9.62 0.80 -1.04
CA ARG A 110 -9.22 1.52 0.17
C ARG A 110 -8.72 2.94 -0.14
N ALA A 111 -8.18 3.15 -1.35
CA ALA A 111 -7.62 4.42 -1.80
C ALA A 111 -8.64 5.36 -2.50
N MET A 112 -9.92 4.99 -2.54
CA MET A 112 -10.98 5.74 -3.24
C MET A 112 -11.42 7.00 -2.51
#